data_AF-A0A8T1R692-F1
#
_entry.id   AF-A0A8T1R692-F1
#
_cell.length_a   1.000
_cell.length_b   1.000
_cell.length_c   1.000
_cell.angle_alpha   90.00
_cell.angle_beta   90.00
_cell.angle_gamma   90.00
#
_symmetry.space_group_name_H-M   'P 1'
#
loop_
_entity.id
_entity.type
_entity.pdbx_description
1 polymer ?
#
loop_
_entity_poly.entity_id
_entity_poly.type
_entity_poly.pdbx_seq_one_letter_code
_entity_poly.pdbx_strand_id
1 'polypeptide(L)'
;MTIENGVSDGEWTTDSGANAHMISNVGILSNLHPYIGEDHVLVGNGDTLPITHMGDTSIQLGSSRIHLDNVLLVFELEHNLLSVGQLTSTHLVNCKFDHTGFNILNWKTRQVLMRGRK
;
A
#
# COMPACT_ATOMS: atom_id res chain seq x y z
N MET A 1 0.53 -25.54 -21.57
CA MET A 1 -0.26 -25.39 -20.34
C MET A 1 0.73 -25.03 -19.25
N THR A 2 0.98 -23.74 -19.07
CA THR A 2 1.93 -23.24 -18.07
C THR A 2 1.10 -22.53 -17.02
N ILE A 3 1.35 -22.92 -15.78
CA ILE A 3 0.54 -22.64 -14.61
C ILE A 3 0.56 -21.14 -14.34
N GLU A 4 -0.62 -20.50 -14.34
CA GLU A 4 -0.80 -19.15 -13.81
C GLU A 4 -0.62 -19.20 -12.29
N ASN A 5 0.63 -19.11 -11.82
CA ASN A 5 0.87 -18.63 -10.46
C ASN A 5 0.73 -17.11 -10.50
N GLY A 6 -0.51 -16.64 -10.50
CA GLY A 6 -0.83 -15.28 -10.09
C GLY A 6 -0.36 -15.14 -8.64
N VAL A 7 0.83 -14.57 -8.46
CA VAL A 7 1.27 -14.05 -7.16
C VAL A 7 0.15 -13.11 -6.74
N SER A 8 -0.61 -13.49 -5.71
CA SER A 8 -1.54 -12.57 -5.08
C SER A 8 -0.72 -11.34 -4.69
N ASP A 9 -0.99 -10.18 -5.31
CA ASP A 9 -0.54 -8.89 -4.79
C ASP A 9 -0.83 -8.94 -3.28
N GLY A 10 0.21 -9.04 -2.45
CA GLY A 10 0.06 -9.44 -1.05
C GLY A 10 -1.01 -8.60 -0.37
N GLU A 11 -1.90 -9.21 0.40
CA GLU A 11 -3.10 -8.55 0.93
C GLU A 11 -2.76 -7.21 1.61
N TRP A 12 -3.23 -6.10 1.02
CA TRP A 12 -2.95 -4.74 1.48
C TRP A 12 -4.03 -4.29 2.47
N THR A 13 -3.60 -3.88 3.64
CA THR A 13 -4.43 -3.19 4.63
C THR A 13 -4.38 -1.69 4.35
N THR A 14 -5.54 -1.09 4.08
CA THR A 14 -5.60 0.38 3.90
C THR A 14 -5.52 1.04 5.27
N ASP A 15 -4.55 1.93 5.44
CA ASP A 15 -4.25 2.55 6.73
C ASP A 15 -4.18 4.07 6.60
N SER A 16 -5.04 4.77 7.35
CA SER A 16 -5.02 6.23 7.45
C SER A 16 -3.97 6.78 8.38
N GLY A 17 -3.43 5.96 9.30
CA GLY A 17 -2.35 6.31 10.21
C GLY A 17 -0.96 6.07 9.63
N ALA A 18 -0.84 5.27 8.56
CA ALA A 18 0.42 5.06 7.86
C ALA A 18 0.82 6.29 7.02
N ASN A 19 2.08 6.72 7.17
CA ASN A 19 2.65 7.82 6.38
C ASN A 19 3.12 7.38 4.99
N ALA A 20 3.42 6.10 4.81
CA ALA A 20 3.96 5.55 3.57
C ALA A 20 3.34 4.19 3.25
N HIS A 21 3.40 3.80 1.97
CA HIS A 21 3.17 2.43 1.54
C HIS A 21 4.28 1.53 2.08
N MET A 22 3.91 0.44 2.76
CA MET A 22 4.87 -0.46 3.41
C MET A 22 4.56 -1.91 3.09
N ILE A 23 5.60 -2.73 2.96
CA ILE A 23 5.51 -4.15 2.65
C ILE A 23 6.56 -4.95 3.43
N SER A 24 6.23 -6.19 3.79
CA SER A 24 7.19 -7.13 4.41
C SER A 24 7.88 -8.06 3.42
N ASN A 25 7.31 -8.27 2.23
CA ASN A 25 7.83 -9.18 1.22
C ASN A 25 8.42 -8.45 0.00
N VAL A 26 9.73 -8.65 -0.21
CA VAL A 26 10.47 -8.10 -1.36
C VAL A 26 9.98 -8.61 -2.72
N GLY A 27 9.37 -9.80 -2.77
CA GLY A 27 9.07 -10.52 -4.02
C GLY A 27 8.09 -9.84 -4.98
N ILE A 28 7.39 -8.78 -4.53
CA ILE A 28 6.47 -8.02 -5.38
C ILE A 28 6.96 -6.60 -5.70
N LEU A 29 8.17 -6.23 -5.26
CA LEU A 29 8.78 -4.95 -5.58
C LEU A 29 9.59 -5.04 -6.88
N SER A 30 9.51 -3.96 -7.64
CA SER A 30 10.34 -3.63 -8.80
C SER A 30 11.17 -2.38 -8.48
N ASN A 31 12.20 -2.10 -9.28
CA ASN A 31 13.11 -0.95 -9.07
C ASN A 31 13.69 -0.89 -7.63
N LEU A 32 13.92 -2.06 -7.03
CA LEU A 32 14.37 -2.19 -5.65
C LEU A 32 15.77 -1.55 -5.49
N HIS A 33 15.90 -0.70 -4.49
CA HIS A 33 17.18 -0.08 -4.12
C HIS A 33 17.27 0.08 -2.59
N PRO A 34 18.49 0.09 -2.03
CA PRO A 34 18.67 0.30 -0.60
C PRO A 34 18.05 1.63 -0.16
N TYR A 35 17.40 1.60 1.01
CA TYR A 35 16.92 2.83 1.64
C TYR A 35 18.10 3.50 2.35
N ILE A 36 18.37 4.77 2.02
CA ILE A 36 19.55 5.52 2.50
C ILE A 36 19.19 6.50 3.63
N GLY A 37 17.91 6.60 4.00
CA GLY A 37 17.48 7.45 5.10
C GLY A 37 17.74 6.82 6.47
N GLU A 38 17.60 7.63 7.51
CA GLU A 38 17.71 7.22 8.92
C GLU A 38 16.33 7.03 9.57
N ASP A 39 15.25 7.06 8.77
CA ASP A 39 13.90 6.91 9.29
C ASP A 39 13.62 5.47 9.75
N HIS A 40 12.72 5.37 10.72
CA HIS A 40 12.19 4.11 11.22
C HIS A 40 10.66 4.15 11.24
N VAL A 41 10.03 2.98 11.13
CA VAL A 41 8.58 2.88 11.26
C VAL A 41 8.22 2.76 12.73
N LEU A 42 7.57 3.78 13.29
CA LEU A 42 6.95 3.71 14.61
C LEU A 42 5.60 2.99 14.52
N VAL A 43 5.47 1.86 15.19
CA VAL A 43 4.22 1.09 15.24
C VAL A 43 3.42 1.41 16.51
N GLY A 44 2.13 1.05 16.50
CA GLY A 44 1.18 1.47 17.56
C GLY A 44 1.49 0.96 18.97
N ASN A 45 2.36 -0.04 19.11
CA ASN A 45 2.85 -0.53 20.40
C ASN A 45 4.06 0.26 20.95
N GLY A 46 4.57 1.24 20.19
CA GLY A 46 5.74 2.06 20.55
C GLY A 46 7.08 1.54 20.05
N ASP A 47 7.12 0.35 19.44
CA ASP A 47 8.34 -0.20 18.85
C ASP A 47 8.69 0.52 17.54
N THR A 48 9.95 0.41 17.14
CA THR A 48 10.44 0.90 15.86
C THR A 48 10.93 -0.25 14.99
N LEU A 49 10.49 -0.26 13.72
CA LEU A 49 10.90 -1.26 12.75
C LEU A 49 11.88 -0.65 11.73
N PRO A 50 12.95 -1.36 11.35
CA PRO A 50 13.92 -0.86 10.38
C PRO A 50 13.36 -0.87 8.96
N ILE A 51 13.62 0.20 8.23
CA ILE A 51 13.43 0.27 6.78
C ILE A 51 14.71 -0.20 6.12
N THR A 52 14.62 -1.17 5.20
CA THR A 52 15.82 -1.73 4.56
C THR A 52 15.99 -1.26 3.12
N HIS A 53 14.89 -1.22 2.36
CA HIS A 53 14.88 -0.91 0.93
C HIS A 53 13.63 -0.11 0.59
N MET A 54 13.65 0.44 -0.62
CA MET A 54 12.51 1.06 -1.26
C MET A 54 12.39 0.52 -2.68
N GLY A 55 11.17 0.47 -3.20
CA GLY A 55 10.90 0.11 -4.60
C GLY A 55 9.47 0.43 -4.97
N ASP A 56 9.07 -0.05 -6.14
CA ASP A 56 7.76 0.25 -6.71
C ASP A 56 6.97 -1.05 -6.92
N THR A 57 5.66 -0.98 -6.85
CA THR A 57 4.79 -2.13 -7.14
C THR A 57 3.52 -1.68 -7.84
N SER A 58 2.68 -2.63 -8.25
CA SER A 58 1.39 -2.31 -8.86
C SER A 58 0.33 -3.19 -8.24
N ILE A 59 -0.67 -2.56 -7.62
CA ILE A 59 -1.74 -3.27 -6.93
C ILE A 59 -3.04 -3.22 -7.72
N GLN A 60 -3.82 -4.28 -7.62
CA GLN A 60 -5.18 -4.29 -8.14
C GLN A 60 -6.16 -3.63 -7.14
N LEU A 61 -6.80 -2.55 -7.58
CA LEU A 61 -7.86 -1.84 -6.88
C LEU A 61 -9.19 -2.03 -7.63
N GLY A 62 -9.90 -3.12 -7.31
CA GLY A 62 -11.12 -3.54 -8.01
C GLY A 62 -10.84 -3.86 -9.47
N SER A 63 -11.37 -3.06 -10.41
CA SER A 63 -11.12 -3.21 -11.85
C SER A 63 -9.94 -2.37 -12.37
N SER A 64 -9.29 -1.58 -11.52
CA SER A 64 -8.21 -0.69 -11.90
C SER A 64 -6.90 -1.15 -11.30
N ARG A 65 -5.82 -1.11 -12.08
CA ARG A 65 -4.47 -1.32 -11.56
C ARG A 65 -3.86 0.04 -11.21
N ILE A 66 -3.29 0.16 -10.03
CA ILE A 66 -2.65 1.38 -9.54
C ILE A 66 -1.17 1.10 -9.31
N HIS A 67 -0.32 1.99 -9.79
CA HIS A 67 1.10 1.94 -9.52
C HIS A 67 1.40 2.59 -8.17
N LEU A 68 2.19 1.95 -7.33
CA LEU A 68 2.63 2.53 -6.06
C LEU A 68 4.13 2.75 -6.16
N ASP A 69 4.53 4.02 -6.19
CA ASP A 69 5.93 4.43 -6.12
C ASP A 69 6.37 4.57 -4.66
N ASN A 70 7.68 4.40 -4.42
CA ASN A 70 8.31 4.65 -3.13
C ASN A 70 7.72 3.81 -1.97
N VAL A 71 7.51 2.53 -2.21
CA VAL A 71 7.07 1.55 -1.21
C VAL A 71 8.24 1.11 -0.35
N LEU A 72 8.10 1.24 0.97
CA LEU A 72 9.12 0.87 1.95
C LEU A 72 9.10 -0.64 2.25
N LEU A 73 10.26 -1.27 2.21
CA LEU A 73 10.44 -2.66 2.63
C LEU A 73 10.82 -2.74 4.11
N VAL A 74 9.90 -3.29 4.90
CA VAL A 74 9.98 -3.43 6.36
C VAL A 74 9.66 -4.89 6.71
N PHE A 75 10.69 -5.72 6.90
CA PHE A 75 10.53 -7.17 7.02
C PHE A 75 9.68 -7.63 8.21
N GLU A 76 9.66 -6.84 9.28
CA GLU A 76 8.96 -7.15 10.54
C GLU A 76 7.49 -6.68 10.53
N LEU A 77 7.00 -6.17 9.40
CA LEU A 77 5.63 -5.70 9.24
C LEU A 77 4.66 -6.90 9.16
N GLU A 78 3.62 -6.89 10.00
CA GLU A 78 2.62 -7.98 10.05
C GLU A 78 1.73 -8.03 8.80
N HIS A 79 1.36 -6.86 8.28
CA HIS A 79 0.50 -6.71 7.10
C HIS A 79 1.02 -5.60 6.20
N ASN A 80 0.91 -5.76 4.88
CA ASN A 80 1.24 -4.69 3.94
C ASN A 80 0.30 -3.50 4.18
N LEU A 81 0.84 -2.29 4.23
CA LEU A 81 0.09 -1.08 4.54
C LEU A 81 -0.03 -0.18 3.31
N LEU A 82 -1.25 0.08 2.89
CA LEU A 82 -1.57 1.07 1.87
C LEU A 82 -1.92 2.39 2.57
N SER A 83 -0.94 3.29 2.70
CA SER A 83 -1.17 4.64 3.21
C SER A 83 -2.25 5.37 2.41
N VAL A 84 -3.34 5.77 3.08
CA VAL A 84 -4.38 6.61 2.48
C VAL A 84 -3.83 7.99 2.11
N GLY A 85 -2.96 8.54 2.96
CA GLY A 85 -2.34 9.85 2.76
C GLY A 85 -1.49 9.88 1.49
N GLN A 86 -0.57 8.92 1.35
CA GLN A 86 0.26 8.80 0.15
C GLN A 86 -0.57 8.48 -1.08
N LEU A 87 -1.55 7.57 -0.98
CA LEU A 87 -2.40 7.21 -2.13
C LEU A 87 -3.16 8.43 -2.67
N THR A 88 -3.80 9.20 -1.80
CA THR A 88 -4.62 10.35 -2.21
C THR A 88 -3.80 11.57 -2.63
N SER A 89 -2.54 11.67 -2.20
CA SER A 89 -1.63 12.75 -2.62
C SER A 89 -0.97 12.47 -3.97
N THR A 90 -0.69 11.20 -4.28
CA THR A 90 0.01 10.78 -5.51
C THR A 90 -0.95 10.39 -6.64
N HIS A 91 -2.17 9.95 -6.30
CA HIS A 91 -3.16 9.53 -7.27
C HIS A 91 -4.41 10.39 -7.21
N LEU A 92 -5.05 10.57 -8.37
CA LEU A 92 -6.31 11.29 -8.46
C LEU A 92 -7.49 10.40 -7.98
N VAL A 93 -7.48 10.06 -6.70
CA VAL A 93 -8.50 9.26 -6.02
C VAL A 93 -8.96 9.96 -4.75
N ASN A 94 -10.15 9.61 -4.26
CA ASN A 94 -10.62 10.02 -2.94
C ASN A 94 -10.86 8.78 -2.08
N CYS A 95 -10.51 8.84 -0.81
CA CYS A 95 -10.97 7.88 0.19
C CYS A 95 -12.15 8.49 0.96
N LYS A 96 -13.29 7.78 1.01
CA LYS A 96 -14.49 8.21 1.76
C LYS A 96 -14.90 7.16 2.77
N PHE A 97 -15.15 7.58 4.00
CA PHE A 97 -15.58 6.72 5.09
C PHE A 97 -17.08 6.88 5.35
N ASP A 98 -17.75 5.78 5.66
CA ASP A 98 -19.15 5.75 6.07
C ASP A 98 -19.34 4.80 7.27
N HIS A 99 -20.58 4.51 7.66
CA HIS A 99 -20.88 3.64 8.80
C HIS A 99 -20.56 2.16 8.57
N THR A 100 -20.35 1.74 7.32
CA THR A 100 -20.07 0.35 6.93
C THR A 100 -18.60 0.06 6.64
N GLY A 101 -17.83 1.10 6.31
CA GLY A 101 -16.47 0.92 5.85
C GLY A 101 -15.88 2.17 5.21
N PHE A 102 -15.12 1.95 4.14
CA PHE A 102 -14.59 3.01 3.30
C PHE A 102 -14.64 2.63 1.82
N ASN A 103 -14.60 3.64 0.97
CA ASN A 103 -14.56 3.51 -0.48
C ASN A 103 -13.39 4.33 -1.03
N ILE A 104 -12.61 3.72 -1.92
CA ILE A 104 -11.66 4.45 -2.76
C ILE A 104 -12.36 4.72 -4.10
N LEU A 105 -12.40 5.98 -4.50
CA LEU A 105 -13.16 6.46 -5.65
C LEU A 105 -12.24 7.17 -6.62
N ASN A 106 -12.50 7.01 -7.92
CA ASN A 106 -11.92 7.90 -8.91
C ASN A 106 -12.36 9.34 -8.60
N TRP A 107 -11.42 10.28 -8.58
CA TRP A 107 -11.72 11.64 -8.15
C TRP A 107 -12.74 12.36 -9.04
N LYS A 108 -12.69 12.12 -10.36
CA LYS A 108 -13.45 12.82 -11.37
C LYS A 108 -14.79 12.15 -11.62
N THR A 109 -14.78 10.85 -11.88
CA THR A 109 -16.00 10.11 -12.24
C THR A 109 -16.82 9.69 -11.02
N ARG A 110 -16.23 9.74 -9.82
CA ARG A 110 -16.82 9.22 -8.57
C ARG A 110 -17.13 7.73 -8.61
N GLN A 111 -16.61 7.01 -9.60
CA GLN A 111 -16.71 5.55 -9.67
C GLN A 111 -15.97 4.93 -8.48
N VAL A 112 -16.60 3.95 -7.84
CA VAL A 112 -15.97 3.15 -6.78
C VAL A 112 -14.93 2.23 -7.42
N LEU A 113 -13.67 2.40 -7.01
CA LEU A 113 -12.55 1.54 -7.41
C LEU A 113 -12.39 0.38 -6.43
N MET A 114 -12.58 0.63 -5.13
CA MET A 114 -12.52 -0.39 -4.08
C MET A 114 -13.48 -0.07 -2.95
N ARG A 115 -14.00 -1.12 -2.32
CA ARG A 115 -14.69 -1.07 -1.03
C ARG A 115 -13.87 -1.82 0.00
N GLY A 116 -13.58 -1.17 1.12
CA GLY A 116 -12.96 -1.81 2.27
C GLY A 116 -13.88 -1.77 3.49
N ARG A 117 -13.63 -2.65 4.45
CA ARG A 117 -14.33 -2.72 5.73
C ARG A 117 -13.51 -1.98 6.80
N LYS A 118 -14.18 -1.55 7.88
CA LYS A 118 -13.53 -1.05 9.11
C LYS A 118 -13.35 -2.18 10.10
#